data_AF-A0A7S4QK51-F1
#
_entry.id   AF-A0A7S4QK51-F1
#
_cell.length_a   1.000
_cell.length_b   1.000
_cell.length_c   1.000
_cell.angle_alpha   90.00
_cell.angle_beta   90.00
_cell.angle_gamma   90.00
#
_symmetry.space_group_name_H-M   'P 1'
#
loop_
_entity.id
_entity.type
_entity.pdbx_description
1 polymer ?
#
loop_
_entity_poly.entity_id
_entity_poly.type
_entity_poly.pdbx_seq_one_letter_code
_entity_poly.pdbx_strand_id
1 'polypeptide(L)'
;HIPSNRCSCVCYFHRSYQPHEHVSGLISNPTAFPIQPDDTLYLFETIGLLLGKTGLSVPDQRRYLTAVMTPHVQSINNVLQSPNLRRDPDEYGTILSSSVAALAYLSKGFTRQTPPEIQEVLFETVKICLAVLQSLPEHEAVRNKCMVLLQRMIQCLKEGVLPSMPSFLALLIEHCNAEDVLDVSQLLNQLCAKFGPIAVPALDAAALPFLRKCHSLVTTISSSRNHHNDESSCNDSNNGNGGDGAAVPPHLLIEQLVIKKLTFLFLQNVVSHGATSLLLSSSNIQSLEDVLNTMNDGATSEIHDAVVKKSCVVFFRDLIDQWSGEEVGGSERESLSSPNIPRAGFLRFIYDVFLPSAMQCILQKTFNEKDAMHYRVICEVGKTLAA
;
A
#
# COMPACT_ATOMS: atom_id res chain seq x y z
N HIS A 1 72.73 4.40 -6.71
CA HIS A 1 71.32 4.64 -6.37
C HIS A 1 70.50 4.66 -7.65
N ILE A 2 69.66 3.63 -7.84
CA ILE A 2 68.48 3.48 -8.72
C ILE A 2 68.49 4.19 -10.09
N PRO A 3 68.48 3.43 -11.22
CA PRO A 3 68.37 3.98 -12.57
C PRO A 3 66.91 4.07 -13.08
N SER A 4 66.72 5.00 -14.01
CA SER A 4 65.75 5.10 -15.13
C SER A 4 64.57 4.12 -15.23
N ASN A 5 63.34 4.65 -15.23
CA ASN A 5 62.31 4.35 -16.24
C ASN A 5 61.02 5.15 -15.96
N ARG A 6 60.85 6.30 -16.61
CA ARG A 6 59.54 6.95 -16.83
C ARG A 6 59.52 7.50 -18.24
N CYS A 7 58.77 6.82 -19.11
CA CYS A 7 58.11 7.30 -20.33
C CYS A 7 58.03 6.14 -21.35
N SER A 8 57.09 5.23 -21.13
CA SER A 8 56.49 4.35 -22.14
C SER A 8 55.38 3.56 -21.47
N CYS A 9 54.17 4.12 -21.43
CA CYS A 9 52.88 3.42 -21.26
C CYS A 9 51.74 4.45 -21.27
N VAL A 10 51.75 5.34 -22.26
CA VAL A 10 50.53 6.00 -22.76
C VAL A 10 50.29 5.34 -24.10
N CYS A 11 49.06 4.88 -24.36
CA CYS A 11 48.63 3.96 -25.42
C CYS A 11 48.70 2.48 -25.04
N TYR A 12 47.73 1.97 -24.27
CA TYR A 12 47.13 0.62 -24.40
C TYR A 12 46.04 0.41 -23.33
N PHE A 13 45.01 1.25 -23.28
CA PHE A 13 43.75 0.94 -22.60
C PHE A 13 42.56 1.56 -23.34
N HIS A 14 42.48 1.23 -24.63
CA HIS A 14 41.28 1.38 -25.43
C HIS A 14 40.97 0.00 -26.04
N ARG A 15 40.65 -0.95 -25.17
CA ARG A 15 40.11 -2.25 -25.55
C ARG A 15 38.78 -2.40 -24.83
N SER A 16 37.72 -2.13 -25.58
CA SER A 16 36.32 -2.51 -25.41
C SER A 16 35.98 -3.19 -24.08
N TYR A 17 35.61 -2.40 -23.07
CA TYR A 17 34.85 -2.91 -21.94
C TYR A 17 33.43 -3.15 -22.45
N GLN A 18 33.12 -4.38 -22.87
CA GLN A 18 31.76 -4.76 -23.27
C GLN A 18 31.02 -5.36 -22.07
N PRO A 19 30.14 -4.62 -21.39
CA PRO A 19 29.31 -5.17 -20.32
C PRO A 19 28.34 -6.28 -20.79
N HIS A 20 28.21 -6.51 -22.10
CA HIS A 20 27.31 -7.50 -22.69
C HIS A 20 27.67 -8.96 -22.40
N GLU A 21 28.97 -9.30 -22.34
CA GLU A 21 29.40 -10.69 -22.15
C GLU A 21 29.13 -11.19 -20.72
N HIS A 22 29.28 -10.31 -19.72
CA HIS A 22 29.02 -10.68 -18.32
C HIS A 22 27.53 -10.83 -18.01
N VAL A 23 26.68 -9.98 -18.57
CA VAL A 23 25.21 -10.10 -18.39
C VAL A 23 24.70 -11.38 -19.07
N SER A 24 25.19 -11.69 -20.28
CA SER A 24 24.79 -12.92 -20.98
C SER A 24 25.35 -14.18 -20.33
N GLY A 25 26.55 -14.13 -19.74
CA GLY A 25 27.17 -15.24 -19.00
C GLY A 25 26.42 -15.60 -17.71
N LEU A 26 25.89 -14.60 -17.00
CA LEU A 26 25.06 -14.80 -15.80
C LEU A 26 23.67 -15.40 -16.12
N ILE A 27 23.10 -15.06 -17.28
CA ILE A 27 21.78 -15.56 -17.71
C ILE A 27 21.85 -17.01 -18.21
N SER A 28 23.00 -17.45 -18.73
CA SER A 28 23.15 -18.72 -19.44
C SER A 28 23.65 -19.89 -18.58
N ASN A 29 24.12 -19.65 -17.35
CA ASN A 29 24.70 -20.71 -16.51
C ASN A 29 24.36 -20.53 -15.01
N PRO A 30 23.16 -20.96 -14.55
CA PRO A 30 22.72 -20.81 -13.16
C PRO A 30 23.54 -21.66 -12.16
N THR A 31 24.33 -22.62 -12.64
CA THR A 31 25.03 -23.61 -11.81
C THR A 31 26.48 -23.23 -11.46
N ALA A 32 27.02 -22.15 -12.03
CA ALA A 32 28.43 -21.79 -11.83
C ALA A 32 28.71 -21.19 -10.43
N PHE A 33 27.68 -20.66 -9.76
CA PHE A 33 27.72 -20.22 -8.38
C PHE A 33 26.34 -20.47 -7.77
N PRO A 34 26.18 -21.26 -6.70
CA PRO A 34 24.92 -21.33 -5.97
C PRO A 34 24.75 -20.00 -5.21
N ILE A 35 24.23 -19.01 -5.92
CA ILE A 35 23.87 -17.71 -5.36
C ILE A 35 22.66 -17.95 -4.45
N GLN A 36 22.69 -17.46 -3.21
CA GLN A 36 21.51 -17.57 -2.35
C GLN A 36 20.31 -16.85 -3.03
N PRO A 37 19.06 -17.29 -2.79
CA PRO A 37 17.89 -16.67 -3.43
C PRO A 37 17.84 -15.15 -3.25
N ASP A 38 18.22 -14.66 -2.07
CA ASP A 38 18.27 -13.22 -1.75
C ASP A 38 19.41 -12.48 -2.48
N ASP A 39 20.57 -13.13 -2.64
CA ASP A 39 21.72 -12.59 -3.38
C ASP A 39 21.39 -12.39 -4.88
N THR A 40 20.48 -13.21 -5.41
CA THR A 40 20.03 -13.12 -6.80
C THR A 40 19.12 -11.90 -7.02
N LEU A 41 18.34 -11.49 -6.02
CA LEU A 41 17.53 -10.28 -6.10
C LEU A 41 18.39 -9.02 -6.14
N TYR A 42 19.49 -8.96 -5.37
CA TYR A 42 20.46 -7.86 -5.45
C TYR A 42 21.14 -7.78 -6.82
N LEU A 43 21.38 -8.91 -7.47
CA LEU A 43 21.88 -8.93 -8.84
C LEU A 43 20.88 -8.28 -9.81
N PHE A 44 19.60 -8.65 -9.72
CA PHE A 44 18.55 -8.05 -10.56
C PHE A 44 18.38 -6.55 -10.31
N GLU A 45 18.45 -6.11 -9.05
CA GLU A 45 18.46 -4.69 -8.73
C GLU A 45 19.69 -3.98 -9.30
N THR A 46 20.87 -4.59 -9.22
CA THR A 46 22.11 -4.04 -9.81
C THR A 46 21.99 -3.91 -11.32
N ILE A 47 21.46 -4.93 -12.01
CA ILE A 47 21.19 -4.89 -13.45
C ILE A 47 20.20 -3.76 -13.76
N GLY A 48 19.10 -3.67 -13.01
CA GLY A 48 18.12 -2.59 -13.16
C GLY A 48 18.76 -1.21 -13.04
N LEU A 49 19.56 -0.98 -11.99
CA LEU A 49 20.28 0.28 -11.76
C LEU A 49 21.26 0.59 -12.87
N LEU A 50 21.99 -0.40 -13.37
CA LEU A 50 22.89 -0.22 -14.52
C LEU A 50 22.08 0.22 -15.75
N LEU A 51 20.97 -0.42 -16.06
CA LEU A 51 20.15 -0.05 -17.22
C LEU A 51 19.53 1.34 -17.07
N GLY A 52 19.00 1.68 -15.89
CA GLY A 52 18.27 2.92 -15.68
C GLY A 52 19.12 4.16 -15.41
N LYS A 53 20.37 4.01 -14.92
CA LYS A 53 21.19 5.14 -14.42
C LYS A 53 22.51 5.39 -15.15
N THR A 54 22.95 4.52 -16.06
CA THR A 54 24.29 4.64 -16.71
C THR A 54 24.33 5.52 -17.96
N GLY A 55 23.27 6.29 -18.24
CA GLY A 55 23.24 7.19 -19.40
C GLY A 55 23.14 6.48 -20.75
N LEU A 56 22.76 5.20 -20.76
CA LEU A 56 22.48 4.44 -21.99
C LEU A 56 21.38 5.09 -22.83
N SER A 57 21.44 4.89 -24.16
CA SER A 57 20.37 5.31 -25.07
C SER A 57 19.06 4.59 -24.75
N VAL A 58 17.91 5.25 -24.92
CA VAL A 58 16.58 4.64 -24.68
C VAL A 58 16.38 3.33 -25.46
N PRO A 59 16.76 3.24 -26.76
CA PRO A 59 16.67 1.97 -27.50
C PRO A 59 17.48 0.83 -26.88
N ASP A 60 18.70 1.12 -26.41
CA ASP A 60 19.55 0.12 -25.75
C ASP A 60 18.98 -0.30 -24.40
N GLN A 61 18.50 0.66 -23.60
CA GLN A 61 17.81 0.36 -22.35
C GLN A 61 16.61 -0.57 -22.58
N ARG A 62 15.78 -0.28 -23.59
CA ARG A 62 14.63 -1.10 -23.96
C ARG A 62 15.06 -2.50 -24.36
N ARG A 63 16.08 -2.61 -25.21
CA ARG A 63 16.60 -3.88 -25.71
C ARG A 63 17.11 -4.76 -24.57
N TYR A 64 17.97 -4.22 -23.69
CA TYR A 64 18.54 -5.00 -22.59
C TYR A 64 17.51 -5.32 -21.52
N LEU A 65 16.62 -4.37 -21.17
CA LEU A 65 15.54 -4.63 -20.22
C LEU A 65 14.64 -5.76 -20.72
N THR A 66 14.23 -5.71 -21.98
CA THR A 66 13.41 -6.78 -22.60
C THR A 66 14.14 -8.11 -22.57
N ALA A 67 15.43 -8.14 -22.92
CA ALA A 67 16.23 -9.35 -22.93
C ALA A 67 16.34 -10.00 -21.53
N VAL A 68 16.48 -9.19 -20.47
CA VAL A 68 16.58 -9.70 -19.09
C VAL A 68 15.20 -10.08 -18.51
N MET A 69 14.14 -9.37 -18.87
CA MET A 69 12.78 -9.69 -18.39
C MET A 69 12.17 -10.92 -19.07
N THR A 70 12.50 -11.16 -20.35
CA THR A 70 11.87 -12.22 -21.16
C THR A 70 11.94 -13.62 -20.53
N PRO A 71 13.07 -14.09 -19.99
CA PRO A 71 13.13 -15.40 -19.33
C PRO A 71 12.16 -15.54 -18.15
N HIS A 72 11.99 -14.48 -17.34
CA HIS A 72 11.05 -14.48 -16.22
C HIS A 72 9.60 -14.49 -16.70
N VAL A 73 9.29 -13.71 -17.74
CA VAL A 73 7.96 -13.70 -18.36
C VAL A 73 7.62 -15.06 -18.96
N GLN A 74 8.56 -15.70 -19.64
CA GLN A 74 8.38 -17.05 -20.20
C GLN A 74 8.20 -18.10 -19.12
N SER A 75 9.00 -18.04 -18.04
CA SER A 75 8.86 -18.91 -16.87
C SER A 75 7.45 -18.81 -16.27
N ILE A 76 6.97 -17.58 -16.04
CA ILE A 76 5.62 -17.33 -15.53
C ILE A 76 4.57 -17.94 -16.47
N ASN A 77 4.62 -17.64 -17.76
CA ASN A 77 3.63 -18.14 -18.72
C ASN A 77 3.60 -19.67 -18.79
N ASN A 78 4.77 -20.32 -18.75
CA ASN A 78 4.87 -21.78 -18.73
C ASN A 78 4.24 -22.38 -17.47
N VAL A 79 4.49 -21.77 -16.30
CA VAL A 79 3.89 -22.21 -15.03
C VAL A 79 2.38 -21.99 -15.02
N LEU A 80 1.90 -20.83 -15.50
CA LEU A 80 0.46 -20.54 -15.57
C LEU A 80 -0.30 -21.51 -16.49
N GLN A 81 0.37 -22.06 -17.51
CA GLN A 81 -0.19 -23.07 -18.40
C GLN A 81 -0.04 -24.50 -17.88
N SER A 82 0.71 -24.70 -16.78
CA SER A 82 0.93 -26.03 -16.22
C SER A 82 -0.36 -26.57 -15.60
N PRO A 83 -0.84 -27.77 -15.98
CA PRO A 83 -2.02 -28.37 -15.36
C PRO A 83 -1.77 -28.72 -13.89
N ASN A 84 -0.51 -28.81 -13.47
CA ASN A 84 -0.11 -29.13 -12.10
C ASN A 84 -0.15 -27.93 -11.15
N LEU A 85 -0.35 -26.70 -11.66
CA LEU A 85 -0.42 -25.48 -10.84
C LEU A 85 -1.45 -25.60 -9.70
N ARG A 86 -2.60 -26.20 -9.99
CA ARG A 86 -3.66 -26.42 -9.00
C ARG A 86 -3.39 -27.60 -8.07
N ARG A 87 -2.48 -28.49 -8.45
CA ARG A 87 -2.15 -29.70 -7.68
C ARG A 87 -1.08 -29.40 -6.62
N ASP A 88 -0.14 -28.52 -6.93
CA ASP A 88 0.94 -28.12 -6.03
C ASP A 88 1.07 -26.58 -5.95
N PRO A 89 0.07 -25.89 -5.40
CA PRO A 89 0.03 -24.43 -5.39
C PRO A 89 1.22 -23.80 -4.64
N ASP A 90 1.81 -24.51 -3.67
CA ASP A 90 2.92 -24.00 -2.86
C ASP A 90 4.24 -23.99 -3.63
N GLU A 91 4.57 -25.08 -4.33
CA GLU A 91 5.76 -25.14 -5.17
C GLU A 91 5.67 -24.11 -6.31
N TYR A 92 4.55 -24.14 -7.05
CA TYR A 92 4.37 -23.24 -8.19
C TYR A 92 4.20 -21.78 -7.76
N GLY A 93 3.57 -21.51 -6.61
CA GLY A 93 3.47 -20.18 -6.03
C GLY A 93 4.82 -19.60 -5.66
N THR A 94 5.74 -20.43 -5.15
CA THR A 94 7.13 -20.04 -4.90
C THR A 94 7.87 -19.66 -6.19
N ILE A 95 7.73 -20.45 -7.25
CA ILE A 95 8.36 -20.17 -8.56
C ILE A 95 7.80 -18.87 -9.18
N LEU A 96 6.48 -18.70 -9.14
CA LEU A 96 5.81 -17.50 -9.66
C LEU A 96 6.22 -16.25 -8.88
N SER A 97 6.18 -16.32 -7.55
CA SER A 97 6.58 -15.22 -6.66
C SER A 97 8.03 -14.80 -6.89
N SER A 98 8.95 -15.75 -7.07
CA SER A 98 10.37 -15.49 -7.37
C SER A 98 10.56 -14.78 -8.71
N SER A 99 9.81 -15.19 -9.74
CA SER A 99 9.84 -14.55 -11.06
C SER A 99 9.26 -13.14 -11.02
N VAL A 100 8.16 -12.91 -10.30
CA VAL A 100 7.57 -11.58 -10.08
C VAL A 100 8.53 -10.68 -9.28
N ALA A 101 9.21 -11.22 -8.26
CA ALA A 101 10.21 -10.50 -7.49
C ALA A 101 11.38 -10.03 -8.37
N ALA A 102 11.88 -10.88 -9.26
CA ALA A 102 12.93 -10.49 -10.20
C ALA A 102 12.51 -9.30 -11.09
N LEU A 103 11.28 -9.32 -11.64
CA LEU A 103 10.73 -8.20 -12.41
C LEU A 103 10.63 -6.92 -11.57
N ALA A 104 10.22 -7.03 -10.30
CA ALA A 104 10.13 -5.89 -9.39
C ALA A 104 11.51 -5.30 -9.08
N TYR A 105 12.52 -6.13 -8.83
CA TYR A 105 13.89 -5.67 -8.53
C TYR A 105 14.57 -5.07 -9.76
N LEU A 106 14.38 -5.65 -10.96
CA LEU A 106 14.83 -5.04 -12.22
C LEU A 106 14.25 -3.63 -12.43
N SER A 107 12.98 -3.43 -12.03
CA SER A 107 12.33 -2.12 -12.16
C SER A 107 12.88 -1.05 -11.20
N LYS A 108 13.70 -1.40 -10.20
CA LYS A 108 14.28 -0.43 -9.24
C LYS A 108 15.18 0.61 -9.90
N GLY A 109 15.79 0.27 -11.03
CA GLY A 109 16.59 1.19 -11.83
C GLY A 109 15.81 2.36 -12.43
N PHE A 110 14.51 2.18 -12.61
CA PHE A 110 13.63 3.12 -13.28
C PHE A 110 12.77 3.86 -12.24
N THR A 111 12.50 5.15 -12.47
CA THR A 111 11.78 5.99 -11.49
C THR A 111 10.80 6.94 -12.20
N ARG A 112 10.51 8.12 -11.63
CA ARG A 112 9.50 9.07 -12.15
C ARG A 112 9.78 9.58 -13.57
N GLN A 113 11.02 9.51 -14.03
CA GLN A 113 11.48 10.00 -15.35
C GLN A 113 11.66 8.87 -16.38
N THR A 114 11.00 7.72 -16.19
CA THR A 114 11.12 6.59 -17.12
C THR A 114 10.61 6.98 -18.52
N PRO A 115 11.37 6.75 -19.60
CA PRO A 115 10.95 7.05 -20.97
C PRO A 115 9.70 6.23 -21.38
N PRO A 116 8.81 6.76 -22.24
CA PRO A 116 7.59 6.06 -22.68
C PRO A 116 7.84 4.66 -23.22
N GLU A 117 8.91 4.48 -24.00
CA GLU A 117 9.28 3.19 -24.61
C GLU A 117 9.67 2.14 -23.57
N ILE A 118 10.18 2.57 -22.41
CA ILE A 118 10.48 1.69 -21.27
C ILE A 118 9.22 1.44 -20.45
N GLN A 119 8.34 2.45 -20.31
CA GLN A 119 7.05 2.28 -19.65
C GLN A 119 6.19 1.23 -20.37
N GLU A 120 6.23 1.16 -21.71
CA GLU A 120 5.57 0.09 -22.48
C GLU A 120 6.00 -1.30 -22.02
N VAL A 121 7.31 -1.54 -21.92
CA VAL A 121 7.87 -2.83 -21.49
C VAL A 121 7.48 -3.14 -20.04
N LEU A 122 7.54 -2.15 -19.16
CA LEU A 122 7.15 -2.31 -17.75
C LEU A 122 5.64 -2.54 -17.60
N PHE A 123 4.80 -1.94 -18.44
CA PHE A 123 3.34 -2.15 -18.38
C PHE A 123 2.94 -3.59 -18.74
N GLU A 124 3.67 -4.27 -19.63
CA GLU A 124 3.45 -5.69 -19.88
C GLU A 124 3.65 -6.55 -18.62
N THR A 125 4.58 -6.15 -17.73
CA THR A 125 4.77 -6.85 -16.45
C THR A 125 3.58 -6.68 -15.50
N VAL A 126 2.84 -5.57 -15.58
CA VAL A 126 1.60 -5.38 -14.83
C VAL A 126 0.55 -6.40 -15.25
N LYS A 127 0.38 -6.62 -16.56
CA LYS A 127 -0.59 -7.61 -17.07
C LYS A 127 -0.25 -9.03 -16.63
N ILE A 128 1.02 -9.40 -16.73
CA ILE A 128 1.51 -10.71 -16.31
C ILE A 128 1.34 -10.89 -14.80
N CYS A 129 1.67 -9.87 -14.02
CA CYS A 129 1.47 -9.87 -12.57
C CYS A 129 0.00 -10.07 -12.19
N LEU A 130 -0.94 -9.48 -12.94
CA LEU A 130 -2.37 -9.67 -12.69
C LEU A 130 -2.77 -11.12 -12.96
N ALA A 131 -2.30 -11.71 -14.06
CA ALA A 131 -2.58 -13.12 -14.38
C ALA A 131 -2.02 -14.08 -13.32
N VAL A 132 -0.84 -13.77 -12.75
CA VAL A 132 -0.26 -14.52 -11.64
C VAL A 132 -1.15 -14.43 -10.39
N LEU A 133 -1.54 -13.21 -9.99
CA LEU A 133 -2.37 -13.01 -8.81
C LEU A 133 -3.75 -13.66 -8.97
N GLN A 134 -4.35 -13.61 -10.16
CA GLN A 134 -5.62 -14.28 -10.47
C GLN A 134 -5.52 -15.81 -10.37
N SER A 135 -4.35 -16.38 -10.60
CA SER A 135 -4.16 -17.83 -10.63
C SER A 135 -3.94 -18.43 -9.24
N LEU A 136 -3.24 -17.70 -8.36
CA LEU A 136 -2.97 -18.10 -6.97
C LEU A 136 -3.20 -16.93 -5.98
N PRO A 137 -4.43 -16.44 -5.83
CA PRO A 137 -4.70 -15.28 -4.97
C PRO A 137 -4.54 -15.59 -3.48
N GLU A 138 -4.69 -16.85 -3.08
CA GLU A 138 -4.56 -17.31 -1.69
C GLU A 138 -3.10 -17.51 -1.25
N HIS A 139 -2.15 -17.58 -2.19
CA HIS A 139 -0.75 -17.81 -1.87
C HIS A 139 -0.07 -16.52 -1.39
N GLU A 140 0.39 -16.51 -0.14
CA GLU A 140 0.94 -15.31 0.52
C GLU A 140 2.14 -14.69 -0.22
N ALA A 141 3.14 -15.51 -0.59
CA ALA A 141 4.31 -15.01 -1.29
C ALA A 141 3.95 -14.37 -2.65
N VAL A 142 2.93 -14.90 -3.34
CA VAL A 142 2.44 -14.32 -4.60
C VAL A 142 1.85 -12.95 -4.34
N ARG A 143 0.93 -12.81 -3.37
CA ARG A 143 0.35 -11.51 -2.98
C ARG A 143 1.44 -10.50 -2.61
N ASN A 144 2.38 -10.89 -1.75
CA ASN A 144 3.48 -10.03 -1.32
C ASN A 144 4.31 -9.52 -2.52
N LYS A 145 4.77 -10.41 -3.41
CA LYS A 145 5.60 -10.00 -4.55
C LYS A 145 4.83 -9.22 -5.60
N CYS A 146 3.54 -9.52 -5.80
CA CYS A 146 2.66 -8.71 -6.64
C CYS A 146 2.54 -7.28 -6.08
N MET A 147 2.31 -7.10 -4.77
CA MET A 147 2.24 -5.77 -4.15
C MET A 147 3.57 -5.01 -4.29
N VAL A 148 4.71 -5.67 -4.06
CA VAL A 148 6.03 -5.05 -4.26
C VAL A 148 6.20 -4.57 -5.70
N LEU A 149 5.82 -5.37 -6.70
CA LEU A 149 5.86 -4.94 -8.10
C LEU A 149 4.92 -3.75 -8.35
N LEU A 150 3.69 -3.77 -7.86
CA LEU A 150 2.73 -2.68 -8.04
C LEU A 150 3.24 -1.36 -7.45
N GLN A 151 3.82 -1.39 -6.25
CA GLN A 151 4.44 -0.21 -5.62
C GLN A 151 5.57 0.39 -6.46
N ARG A 152 6.28 -0.44 -7.24
CA ARG A 152 7.28 0.01 -8.21
C ARG A 152 6.63 0.56 -9.48
N MET A 153 5.60 -0.09 -9.99
CA MET A 153 4.88 0.32 -11.20
C MET A 153 4.18 1.67 -11.02
N ILE A 154 3.65 1.96 -9.83
CA ILE A 154 3.13 3.30 -9.45
C ILE A 154 4.20 4.39 -9.61
N GLN A 155 5.47 4.07 -9.38
CA GLN A 155 6.57 5.03 -9.53
C GLN A 155 7.02 5.20 -10.99
N CYS A 156 6.93 4.13 -11.80
CA CYS A 156 7.48 4.09 -13.15
C CYS A 156 6.46 4.51 -14.23
N LEU A 157 5.21 4.09 -14.10
CA LEU A 157 4.17 4.18 -15.14
C LEU A 157 3.23 5.39 -14.98
N LYS A 158 3.40 6.16 -13.90
CA LYS A 158 2.52 7.30 -13.57
C LYS A 158 1.05 6.84 -13.60
N GLU A 159 0.16 7.62 -14.22
CA GLU A 159 -1.27 7.34 -14.33
C GLU A 159 -1.59 6.09 -15.16
N GLY A 160 -0.66 5.63 -16.01
CA GLY A 160 -0.87 4.46 -16.88
C GLY A 160 -1.15 3.16 -16.12
N VAL A 161 -0.81 3.08 -14.83
CA VAL A 161 -1.09 1.91 -13.99
C VAL A 161 -2.53 1.89 -13.44
N LEU A 162 -3.18 3.05 -13.35
CA LEU A 162 -4.48 3.21 -12.67
C LEU A 162 -5.61 2.35 -13.26
N PRO A 163 -5.74 2.17 -14.59
CA PRO A 163 -6.80 1.34 -15.15
C PRO A 163 -6.75 -0.12 -14.70
N SER A 164 -5.58 -0.63 -14.32
CA SER A 164 -5.40 -2.02 -13.87
C SER A 164 -5.64 -2.19 -12.37
N MET A 165 -5.59 -1.12 -11.58
CA MET A 165 -5.64 -1.16 -10.11
C MET A 165 -6.93 -1.78 -9.54
N PRO A 166 -8.14 -1.51 -10.06
CA PRO A 166 -9.36 -2.13 -9.54
C PRO A 166 -9.29 -3.65 -9.45
N SER A 167 -8.76 -4.32 -10.49
CA SER A 167 -8.64 -5.78 -10.53
C SER A 167 -7.66 -6.32 -9.49
N PHE A 168 -6.55 -5.60 -9.26
CA PHE A 168 -5.59 -5.97 -8.22
C PHE A 168 -6.17 -5.77 -6.83
N LEU A 169 -6.78 -4.61 -6.57
CA LEU A 169 -7.31 -4.27 -5.26
C LEU A 169 -8.45 -5.22 -4.86
N ALA A 170 -9.33 -5.60 -5.79
CA ALA A 170 -10.37 -6.58 -5.54
C ALA A 170 -9.78 -7.91 -4.98
N LEU A 171 -8.82 -8.49 -5.69
CA LEU A 171 -8.18 -9.76 -5.29
C LEU A 171 -7.37 -9.63 -3.99
N LEU A 172 -6.58 -8.56 -3.85
CA LEU A 172 -5.75 -8.35 -2.67
C LEU A 172 -6.59 -8.14 -1.41
N ILE A 173 -7.66 -7.35 -1.50
CA ILE A 173 -8.55 -7.10 -0.35
C ILE A 173 -9.35 -8.37 0.00
N GLU A 174 -9.81 -9.11 -0.99
CA GLU A 174 -10.57 -10.35 -0.77
C GLU A 174 -9.73 -11.38 0.00
N HIS A 175 -8.47 -11.58 -0.41
CA HIS A 175 -7.63 -12.66 0.09
C HIS A 175 -6.58 -12.25 1.14
N CYS A 176 -6.45 -10.97 1.51
CA CYS A 176 -5.53 -10.56 2.58
C CYS A 176 -5.95 -11.11 3.96
N ASN A 177 -4.97 -11.21 4.86
CA ASN A 177 -5.08 -11.64 6.24
C ASN A 177 -4.38 -10.63 7.17
N ALA A 178 -4.16 -10.98 8.44
CA ALA A 178 -3.54 -10.08 9.41
C ALA A 178 -2.07 -9.75 9.09
N GLU A 179 -1.36 -10.63 8.39
CA GLU A 179 0.06 -10.47 8.06
C GLU A 179 0.28 -9.46 6.92
N ASP A 180 -0.63 -9.41 5.95
CA ASP A 180 -0.44 -8.62 4.72
C ASP A 180 -1.44 -7.46 4.54
N VAL A 181 -2.44 -7.29 5.42
CA VAL A 181 -3.37 -6.14 5.38
C VAL A 181 -2.66 -4.79 5.47
N LEU A 182 -1.51 -4.73 6.15
CA LEU A 182 -0.66 -3.54 6.22
C LEU A 182 -0.16 -3.16 4.82
N ASP A 183 0.32 -4.12 4.03
CA ASP A 183 0.85 -3.89 2.68
C ASP A 183 -0.26 -3.41 1.72
N VAL A 184 -1.47 -3.98 1.85
CA VAL A 184 -2.65 -3.53 1.09
C VAL A 184 -3.00 -2.08 1.45
N SER A 185 -3.01 -1.74 2.74
CA SER A 185 -3.23 -0.37 3.21
C SER A 185 -2.17 0.59 2.65
N GLN A 186 -0.90 0.20 2.65
CA GLN A 186 0.18 1.00 2.10
C GLN A 186 0.00 1.25 0.60
N LEU A 187 -0.44 0.24 -0.16
CA LEU A 187 -0.72 0.38 -1.59
C LEU A 187 -1.85 1.39 -1.85
N LEU A 188 -2.96 1.29 -1.11
CA LEU A 188 -4.09 2.24 -1.19
C LEU A 188 -3.65 3.66 -0.84
N ASN A 189 -2.89 3.82 0.25
CA ASN A 189 -2.35 5.11 0.68
C ASN A 189 -1.40 5.70 -0.37
N GLN A 190 -0.58 4.85 -1.00
CA GLN A 190 0.33 5.28 -2.07
C GLN A 190 -0.43 5.80 -3.29
N LEU A 191 -1.54 5.16 -3.67
CA LEU A 191 -2.40 5.64 -4.76
C LEU A 191 -2.98 7.03 -4.44
N CYS A 192 -3.50 7.21 -3.23
CA CYS A 192 -4.00 8.50 -2.76
C CYS A 192 -2.88 9.57 -2.79
N ALA A 193 -1.74 9.27 -2.17
CA ALA A 193 -0.62 10.21 -2.07
C ALA A 193 -0.01 10.58 -3.42
N LYS A 194 -0.03 9.65 -4.38
CA LYS A 194 0.62 9.83 -5.67
C LYS A 194 -0.27 10.50 -6.72
N PHE A 195 -1.57 10.20 -6.72
CA PHE A 195 -2.49 10.60 -7.79
C PHE A 195 -3.68 11.45 -7.30
N GLY A 196 -3.91 11.54 -5.98
CA GLY A 196 -4.96 12.38 -5.39
C GLY A 196 -6.33 12.14 -6.03
N PRO A 197 -7.02 13.17 -6.54
CA PRO A 197 -8.33 13.03 -7.18
C PRO A 197 -8.35 12.06 -8.38
N ILE A 198 -7.24 11.92 -9.11
CA ILE A 198 -7.14 11.05 -10.30
C ILE A 198 -7.20 9.57 -9.89
N ALA A 199 -6.87 9.24 -8.64
CA ALA A 199 -6.95 7.87 -8.11
C ALA A 199 -8.38 7.38 -7.91
N VAL A 200 -9.37 8.28 -7.84
CA VAL A 200 -10.73 7.95 -7.38
C VAL A 200 -11.38 6.82 -8.19
N PRO A 201 -11.34 6.78 -9.54
CA PRO A 201 -11.90 5.66 -10.30
C PRO A 201 -11.22 4.32 -9.99
N ALA A 202 -9.93 4.33 -9.64
CA ALA A 202 -9.20 3.12 -9.28
C ALA A 202 -9.54 2.61 -7.86
N LEU A 203 -9.94 3.51 -6.96
CA LEU A 203 -10.22 3.23 -5.55
C LEU A 203 -11.71 2.98 -5.26
N ASP A 204 -12.62 3.44 -6.14
CA ASP A 204 -14.06 3.53 -5.87
C ASP A 204 -14.67 2.21 -5.38
N ALA A 205 -14.45 1.14 -6.14
CA ALA A 205 -14.96 -0.18 -5.79
C ALA A 205 -14.20 -0.85 -4.64
N ALA A 206 -13.01 -0.35 -4.28
CA ALA A 206 -12.11 -0.96 -3.29
C ALA A 206 -12.26 -0.37 -1.88
N ALA A 207 -12.72 0.88 -1.76
CA ALA A 207 -12.76 1.60 -0.49
C ALA A 207 -13.59 0.87 0.58
N LEU A 208 -14.89 0.62 0.33
CA LEU A 208 -15.74 -0.08 1.29
C LEU A 208 -15.33 -1.53 1.57
N PRO A 209 -14.97 -2.35 0.56
CA PRO A 209 -14.43 -3.68 0.81
C PRO A 209 -13.21 -3.67 1.74
N PHE A 210 -12.29 -2.72 1.56
CA PHE A 210 -11.12 -2.60 2.44
C PHE A 210 -11.52 -2.28 3.88
N LEU A 211 -12.41 -1.31 4.10
CA LEU A 211 -12.90 -0.96 5.44
C LEU A 211 -13.59 -2.15 6.13
N ARG A 212 -14.43 -2.87 5.39
CA ARG A 212 -15.12 -4.08 5.87
C ARG A 212 -14.14 -5.20 6.19
N LYS A 213 -13.11 -5.38 5.35
CA LYS A 213 -12.06 -6.39 5.57
C LYS A 213 -11.27 -6.10 6.85
N CYS A 214 -10.85 -4.86 7.08
CA CYS A 214 -10.20 -4.44 8.33
C CYS A 214 -11.10 -4.75 9.55
N HIS A 215 -12.38 -4.40 9.48
CA HIS A 215 -13.33 -4.73 10.55
C HIS A 215 -13.46 -6.23 10.77
N SER A 216 -13.60 -7.01 9.70
CA SER A 216 -13.67 -8.48 9.77
C SER A 216 -12.44 -9.07 10.45
N LEU A 217 -11.23 -8.64 10.08
CA LEU A 217 -9.99 -9.14 10.70
C LEU A 217 -9.94 -8.83 12.20
N VAL A 218 -10.31 -7.61 12.60
CA VAL A 218 -10.40 -7.22 14.02
C VAL A 218 -11.39 -8.11 14.79
N THR A 219 -12.55 -8.43 14.19
CA THR A 219 -13.55 -9.33 14.81
C THR A 219 -13.06 -10.79 14.87
N THR A 220 -12.32 -11.25 13.86
CA THR A 220 -11.74 -12.60 13.84
C THR A 220 -10.68 -12.75 14.93
N ILE A 221 -9.79 -11.76 15.10
CA ILE A 221 -8.79 -11.76 16.19
C ILE A 221 -9.47 -11.80 17.56
N SER A 222 -10.59 -11.09 17.71
CA SER A 222 -11.39 -11.11 18.94
C SER A 222 -12.01 -12.49 19.22
N SER A 223 -12.40 -13.21 18.17
CA SER A 223 -13.09 -14.50 18.25
C SER A 223 -12.14 -15.68 18.42
N SER A 224 -10.88 -15.57 17.97
CA SER A 224 -9.81 -16.58 18.16
C SER A 224 -9.58 -16.93 19.64
N ARG A 225 -9.94 -16.02 20.55
CA ARG A 225 -10.02 -16.21 22.00
C ARG A 225 -10.89 -17.40 22.44
N ASN A 226 -11.93 -17.75 21.68
CA ASN A 226 -12.88 -18.78 22.10
C ASN A 226 -12.40 -20.21 21.80
N HIS A 227 -11.41 -20.41 20.93
CA HIS A 227 -10.93 -21.75 20.56
C HIS A 227 -9.72 -22.24 21.35
N HIS A 228 -8.91 -21.34 21.94
CA HIS A 228 -7.74 -21.74 22.73
C HIS A 228 -8.05 -22.17 24.17
N ASN A 229 -9.32 -22.09 24.60
CA ASN A 229 -9.75 -22.50 25.94
C ASN A 229 -10.33 -23.93 26.02
N ASP A 230 -10.53 -24.63 24.89
CA ASP A 230 -11.22 -25.94 24.88
C ASP A 230 -10.29 -27.17 24.84
N GLU A 231 -8.97 -27.01 24.68
CA GLU A 231 -8.02 -28.14 24.60
C GLU A 231 -7.31 -28.49 25.92
N SER A 232 -7.77 -27.95 27.05
CA SER A 232 -7.36 -28.41 28.39
C SER A 232 -8.56 -28.90 29.20
N SER A 233 -9.25 -29.92 28.67
CA SER A 233 -10.19 -30.72 29.45
C SER A 233 -9.42 -31.79 30.24
N CYS A 234 -8.89 -31.42 31.40
CA CYS A 234 -8.81 -32.34 32.52
C CYS A 234 -9.84 -31.92 33.57
N ASN A 235 -10.78 -32.83 33.81
CA ASN A 235 -11.85 -32.75 34.81
C ASN A 235 -11.36 -32.17 36.13
N ASP A 236 -12.00 -31.09 36.59
CA ASP A 236 -12.35 -31.03 37.99
C ASP A 236 -13.68 -30.32 38.21
N SER A 237 -14.58 -31.02 38.88
CA SER A 237 -15.91 -30.54 39.24
C SER A 237 -15.79 -29.68 40.47
N ASN A 238 -16.00 -28.36 40.38
CA ASN A 238 -16.67 -27.62 41.45
C ASN A 238 -17.00 -26.16 41.12
N ASN A 239 -18.26 -25.84 41.40
CA ASN A 239 -18.80 -24.59 41.93
C ASN A 239 -18.74 -23.30 41.09
N GLY A 240 -19.93 -22.78 40.78
CA GLY A 240 -20.10 -21.53 40.06
C GLY A 240 -19.74 -20.28 40.87
N ASN A 241 -19.31 -19.25 40.14
CA ASN A 241 -19.80 -17.89 40.30
C ASN A 241 -19.54 -17.13 39.00
N GLY A 242 -20.51 -16.32 38.58
CA GLY A 242 -20.49 -15.65 37.28
C GLY A 242 -19.47 -14.53 37.15
N GLY A 243 -19.13 -14.27 35.88
CA GLY A 243 -18.88 -12.93 35.37
C GLY A 243 -17.59 -12.26 35.80
N ASP A 244 -16.47 -12.67 35.22
CA ASP A 244 -15.31 -11.78 35.06
C ASP A 244 -14.96 -11.66 33.58
N GLY A 245 -15.15 -10.44 33.06
CA GLY A 245 -14.74 -10.05 31.72
C GLY A 245 -13.21 -10.11 31.65
N ALA A 246 -12.68 -11.30 31.32
CA ALA A 246 -11.25 -11.47 31.13
C ALA A 246 -10.75 -10.44 30.10
N ALA A 247 -9.79 -9.59 30.48
CA ALA A 247 -9.22 -8.60 29.59
C ALA A 247 -8.65 -9.29 28.34
N VAL A 248 -8.81 -8.68 27.16
CA VAL A 248 -8.18 -9.18 25.93
C VAL A 248 -6.68 -9.29 26.17
N PRO A 249 -6.03 -10.43 25.86
CA PRO A 249 -4.58 -10.55 25.98
C PRO A 249 -3.88 -9.36 25.29
N PRO A 250 -2.87 -8.74 25.93
CA PRO A 250 -2.28 -7.50 25.42
C PRO A 250 -1.80 -7.57 23.97
N HIS A 251 -1.25 -8.72 23.54
CA HIS A 251 -0.77 -8.91 22.18
C HIS A 251 -1.89 -8.88 21.13
N LEU A 252 -3.04 -9.53 21.39
CA LEU A 252 -4.21 -9.49 20.50
C LEU A 252 -4.81 -8.09 20.43
N LEU A 253 -4.82 -7.36 21.54
CA LEU A 253 -5.28 -5.97 21.54
C LEU A 253 -4.37 -5.08 20.67
N ILE A 254 -3.04 -5.25 20.77
CA ILE A 254 -2.08 -4.53 19.93
C ILE A 254 -2.35 -4.80 18.45
N GLU A 255 -2.52 -6.06 18.07
CA GLU A 255 -2.81 -6.46 16.68
C GLU A 255 -4.11 -5.81 16.16
N GLN A 256 -5.18 -5.85 16.96
CA GLN A 256 -6.44 -5.18 16.63
C GLN A 256 -6.28 -3.67 16.44
N LEU A 257 -5.52 -3.01 17.33
CA LEU A 257 -5.28 -1.57 17.25
C LEU A 257 -4.44 -1.20 16.04
N VAL A 258 -3.48 -2.05 15.65
CA VAL A 258 -2.69 -1.87 14.41
C VAL A 258 -3.61 -1.94 13.19
N ILE A 259 -4.52 -2.91 13.10
CA ILE A 259 -5.44 -3.02 11.97
C ILE A 259 -6.44 -1.85 11.95
N LYS A 260 -7.02 -1.47 13.10
CA LYS A 260 -7.89 -0.29 13.18
C LYS A 260 -7.18 0.99 12.71
N LYS A 261 -5.90 1.14 13.04
CA LYS A 261 -5.07 2.27 12.59
C LYS A 261 -4.97 2.36 11.07
N LEU A 262 -5.00 1.23 10.35
CA LEU A 262 -4.99 1.21 8.88
C LEU A 262 -6.25 1.84 8.29
N THR A 263 -7.41 1.59 8.90
CA THR A 263 -8.69 2.22 8.50
C THR A 263 -8.61 3.74 8.62
N PHE A 264 -8.18 4.24 9.78
CA PHE A 264 -8.07 5.69 10.02
C PHE A 264 -7.06 6.35 9.09
N LEU A 265 -5.92 5.68 8.87
CA LEU A 265 -4.86 6.18 7.99
C LEU A 265 -5.34 6.23 6.53
N PHE A 266 -6.05 5.21 6.05
CA PHE A 266 -6.61 5.22 4.70
C PHE A 266 -7.59 6.37 4.49
N LEU A 267 -8.57 6.51 5.38
CA LEU A 267 -9.56 7.59 5.30
C LEU A 267 -8.91 8.97 5.38
N GLN A 268 -7.94 9.16 6.28
CA GLN A 268 -7.16 10.39 6.35
C GLN A 268 -6.39 10.65 5.04
N ASN A 269 -5.77 9.65 4.43
CA ASN A 269 -5.04 9.80 3.16
C ASN A 269 -5.97 10.17 1.99
N VAL A 270 -7.19 9.63 1.94
CA VAL A 270 -8.18 9.99 0.93
C VAL A 270 -8.49 11.48 0.99
N VAL A 271 -8.78 12.00 2.19
CA VAL A 271 -9.15 13.41 2.36
C VAL A 271 -7.94 14.33 2.21
N SER A 272 -6.82 14.05 2.87
CA SER A 272 -5.63 14.92 2.84
C SER A 272 -5.00 15.08 1.44
N HIS A 273 -5.26 14.14 0.52
CA HIS A 273 -4.79 14.24 -0.87
C HIS A 273 -5.89 14.70 -1.86
N GLY A 274 -7.00 15.23 -1.35
CA GLY A 274 -8.06 15.83 -2.17
C GLY A 274 -8.96 14.82 -2.91
N ALA A 275 -8.87 13.53 -2.58
CA ALA A 275 -9.69 12.48 -3.19
C ALA A 275 -11.08 12.36 -2.53
N THR A 276 -11.64 13.45 -1.99
CA THR A 276 -12.89 13.46 -1.23
C THR A 276 -14.12 13.07 -2.06
N SER A 277 -14.07 13.21 -3.38
CA SER A 277 -15.10 12.71 -4.29
C SER A 277 -15.28 11.18 -4.21
N LEU A 278 -14.28 10.45 -3.71
CA LEU A 278 -14.40 9.03 -3.39
C LEU A 278 -15.51 8.77 -2.36
N LEU A 279 -15.62 9.61 -1.32
CA LEU A 279 -16.63 9.46 -0.27
C LEU A 279 -18.04 9.82 -0.76
N LEU A 280 -18.12 10.63 -1.81
CA LEU A 280 -19.38 11.13 -2.39
C LEU A 280 -19.85 10.32 -3.59
N SER A 281 -19.09 9.30 -3.99
CA SER A 281 -19.46 8.45 -5.12
C SER A 281 -20.73 7.66 -4.81
N SER A 282 -21.46 7.25 -5.86
CA SER A 282 -22.66 6.42 -5.70
C SER A 282 -22.41 5.11 -4.95
N SER A 283 -21.17 4.60 -5.02
CA SER A 283 -20.73 3.37 -4.37
C SER A 283 -20.53 3.54 -2.86
N ASN A 284 -20.12 4.73 -2.42
CA ASN A 284 -19.61 4.97 -1.07
C ASN A 284 -20.51 5.90 -0.22
N ILE A 285 -21.34 6.74 -0.85
CA ILE A 285 -22.14 7.77 -0.17
C ILE A 285 -23.05 7.21 0.94
N GLN A 286 -23.56 5.98 0.78
CA GLN A 286 -24.42 5.34 1.77
C GLN A 286 -23.70 5.04 3.09
N SER A 287 -22.38 4.91 3.06
CA SER A 287 -21.55 4.66 4.24
C SER A 287 -20.87 5.92 4.76
N LEU A 288 -21.20 7.11 4.23
CA LEU A 288 -20.58 8.36 4.65
C LEU A 288 -20.78 8.62 6.15
N GLU A 289 -21.98 8.41 6.67
CA GLU A 289 -22.28 8.60 8.09
C GLU A 289 -21.48 7.63 8.97
N ASP A 290 -21.38 6.36 8.58
CA ASP A 290 -20.57 5.36 9.28
C ASP A 290 -19.08 5.72 9.29
N VAL A 291 -18.57 6.26 8.17
CA VAL A 291 -17.20 6.75 8.05
C VAL A 291 -16.96 7.93 8.99
N LEU A 292 -17.87 8.91 9.03
CA LEU A 292 -17.77 10.06 9.94
C LEU A 292 -17.81 9.61 11.41
N ASN A 293 -18.71 8.70 11.76
CA ASN A 293 -18.78 8.13 13.12
C ASN A 293 -17.52 7.34 13.48
N THR A 294 -16.99 6.55 12.55
CA THR A 294 -15.74 5.80 12.75
C THR A 294 -14.57 6.74 13.00
N MET A 295 -14.43 7.81 12.20
CA MET A 295 -13.37 8.80 12.40
C MET A 295 -13.56 9.59 13.70
N ASN A 296 -14.80 9.86 14.12
CA ASN A 296 -15.08 10.50 15.40
C ASN A 296 -14.68 9.60 16.59
N ASP A 297 -15.00 8.30 16.54
CA ASP A 297 -14.54 7.32 17.55
C ASP A 297 -13.01 7.28 17.62
N GLY A 298 -12.34 7.24 16.47
CA GLY A 298 -10.87 7.30 16.38
C GLY A 298 -10.26 8.58 17.00
N ALA A 299 -10.95 9.72 16.88
CA ALA A 299 -10.51 11.00 17.44
C ALA A 299 -10.69 11.10 18.96
N THR A 300 -11.69 10.43 19.52
CA THR A 300 -12.22 10.73 20.86
C THR A 300 -12.09 9.58 21.86
N SER A 301 -12.04 8.34 21.38
CA SER A 301 -11.92 7.16 22.23
C SER A 301 -10.59 7.12 23.00
N GLU A 302 -10.64 6.72 24.27
CA GLU A 302 -9.47 6.60 25.14
C GLU A 302 -8.55 5.43 24.75
N ILE A 303 -9.06 4.46 23.99
CA ILE A 303 -8.34 3.26 23.58
C ILE A 303 -7.25 3.58 22.53
N HIS A 304 -7.39 4.70 21.82
CA HIS A 304 -6.51 5.06 20.71
C HIS A 304 -5.35 5.97 21.12
N ASP A 305 -4.20 5.76 20.47
CA ASP A 305 -3.01 6.57 20.69
C ASP A 305 -3.16 7.99 20.12
N ALA A 306 -2.27 8.89 20.53
CA ALA A 306 -2.29 10.28 20.06
C ALA A 306 -2.03 10.42 18.54
N VAL A 307 -1.41 9.40 17.90
CA VAL A 307 -1.18 9.40 16.44
C VAL A 307 -2.49 9.19 15.69
N VAL A 308 -3.30 8.21 16.11
CA VAL A 308 -4.63 7.95 15.56
C VAL A 308 -5.54 9.15 15.79
N LYS A 309 -5.58 9.68 17.02
CA LYS A 309 -6.39 10.87 17.34
C LYS A 309 -6.04 12.05 16.43
N LYS A 310 -4.75 12.34 16.28
CA LYS A 310 -4.28 13.38 15.36
C LYS A 310 -4.73 13.11 13.92
N SER A 311 -4.59 11.89 13.43
CA SER A 311 -4.97 11.52 12.05
C SER A 311 -6.46 11.73 11.80
N CYS A 312 -7.29 11.40 12.78
CA CYS A 312 -8.75 11.62 12.69
C CYS A 312 -9.13 13.10 12.75
N VAL A 313 -8.48 13.90 13.60
CA VAL A 313 -8.71 15.36 13.61
C VAL A 313 -8.26 16.01 12.30
N VAL A 314 -7.10 15.59 11.76
CA VAL A 314 -6.62 16.04 10.43
C VAL A 314 -7.62 15.70 9.33
N PHE A 315 -8.22 14.51 9.36
CA PHE A 315 -9.28 14.13 8.43
C PHE A 315 -10.46 15.12 8.48
N PHE A 316 -10.99 15.45 9.67
CA PHE A 316 -12.11 16.38 9.77
C PHE A 316 -11.74 17.80 9.35
N ARG A 317 -10.56 18.29 9.75
CA ARG A 317 -10.04 19.60 9.33
C ARG A 317 -10.00 19.70 7.80
N ASP A 318 -9.32 18.75 7.15
CA ASP A 318 -9.14 18.77 5.69
C ASP A 318 -10.48 18.60 4.96
N LEU A 319 -11.44 17.89 5.57
CA LEU A 319 -12.78 17.71 5.03
C LEU A 319 -13.59 19.00 5.14
N ILE A 320 -13.50 19.70 6.28
CA ILE A 320 -14.10 21.02 6.48
C ILE A 320 -13.53 21.98 5.44
N ASP A 321 -12.21 22.12 5.32
CA ASP A 321 -11.57 23.02 4.35
C ASP A 321 -12.04 22.77 2.91
N GLN A 322 -12.24 21.50 2.53
CA GLN A 322 -12.66 21.12 1.18
C GLN A 322 -14.17 21.30 0.95
N TRP A 323 -15.00 21.14 1.97
CA TRP A 323 -16.46 21.16 1.85
C TRP A 323 -17.10 22.46 2.36
N SER A 324 -16.34 23.34 3.02
CA SER A 324 -16.78 24.64 3.52
C SER A 324 -16.78 25.75 2.46
N GLY A 325 -16.28 25.48 1.25
CA GLY A 325 -16.22 26.44 0.15
C GLY A 325 -17.53 27.20 -0.09
N GLU A 326 -17.48 28.51 0.07
CA GLU A 326 -18.58 29.46 -0.14
C GLU A 326 -18.93 29.62 -1.63
N GLU A 327 -20.21 29.53 -1.98
CA GLU A 327 -20.75 30.26 -3.14
C GLU A 327 -20.85 31.74 -2.75
N VAL A 328 -19.73 32.47 -2.77
CA VAL A 328 -19.76 33.93 -2.59
C VAL A 328 -19.07 34.58 -3.78
N GLY A 329 -19.90 35.07 -4.71
CA GLY A 329 -19.50 35.99 -5.77
C GLY A 329 -19.95 35.55 -7.16
N GLY A 330 -21.07 36.09 -7.62
CA GLY A 330 -21.58 35.87 -8.97
C GLY A 330 -20.55 36.24 -10.05
N SER A 331 -20.28 35.28 -10.93
CA SER A 331 -20.06 35.54 -12.34
C SER A 331 -20.48 34.29 -13.08
N GLU A 332 -21.40 34.45 -14.04
CA GLU A 332 -21.86 33.43 -14.96
C GLU A 332 -20.65 32.78 -15.65
N ARG A 333 -20.17 31.69 -15.07
CA ARG A 333 -19.46 30.63 -15.75
C ARG A 333 -20.14 29.37 -15.31
N GLU A 334 -20.68 28.63 -16.26
CA GLU A 334 -21.22 27.29 -16.10
C GLU A 334 -20.19 26.41 -15.37
N SER A 335 -20.19 26.45 -14.04
CA SER A 335 -19.53 25.45 -13.22
C SER A 335 -20.46 24.26 -13.20
N LEU A 336 -20.05 23.23 -13.94
CA LEU A 336 -20.56 21.87 -13.85
C LEU A 336 -20.94 21.58 -12.39
N SER A 337 -22.24 21.48 -12.17
CA SER A 337 -22.92 21.02 -10.95
C SER A 337 -21.97 20.39 -9.93
N SER A 338 -21.61 21.15 -8.89
CA SER A 338 -21.09 20.55 -7.66
C SER A 338 -22.06 19.45 -7.27
N PRO A 339 -21.59 18.22 -7.00
CA PRO A 339 -22.47 17.19 -6.47
C PRO A 339 -23.19 17.78 -5.26
N ASN A 340 -24.47 17.46 -5.11
CA ASN A 340 -25.33 17.93 -4.04
C ASN A 340 -24.78 17.37 -2.71
N ILE A 341 -23.68 17.94 -2.21
CA ILE A 341 -23.05 17.54 -0.95
C ILE A 341 -24.16 17.71 0.09
N PRO A 342 -24.41 16.73 0.96
CA PRO A 342 -25.31 16.89 2.10
C PRO A 342 -24.67 17.83 3.13
N ARG A 343 -24.32 19.06 2.71
CA ARG A 343 -23.53 20.05 3.42
C ARG A 343 -24.19 20.43 4.74
N ALA A 344 -25.51 20.56 4.73
CA ALA A 344 -26.29 20.80 5.94
C ALA A 344 -26.14 19.64 6.95
N GLY A 345 -26.20 18.38 6.50
CA GLY A 345 -26.02 17.20 7.34
C GLY A 345 -24.58 17.09 7.87
N PHE A 346 -23.60 17.33 7.01
CA PHE A 346 -22.19 17.34 7.38
C PHE A 346 -21.86 18.42 8.42
N LEU A 347 -22.24 19.68 8.16
CA LEU A 347 -22.01 20.78 9.11
C LEU A 347 -22.70 20.51 10.44
N ARG A 348 -23.92 19.97 10.41
CA ARG A 348 -24.61 19.55 11.63
C ARG A 348 -23.82 18.50 12.40
N PHE A 349 -23.30 17.48 11.73
CA PHE A 349 -22.43 16.47 12.37
C PHE A 349 -21.19 17.12 13.02
N ILE A 350 -20.55 18.07 12.33
CA ILE A 350 -19.38 18.78 12.86
C ILE A 350 -19.72 19.54 14.15
N TYR A 351 -20.78 20.34 14.15
CA TYR A 351 -21.15 21.17 15.30
C TYR A 351 -21.82 20.39 16.44
N ASP A 352 -22.69 19.44 16.12
CA ASP A 352 -23.50 18.72 17.13
C ASP A 352 -22.74 17.52 17.72
N VAL A 353 -21.80 16.93 16.98
CA VAL A 353 -21.13 15.67 17.38
C VAL A 353 -19.62 15.85 17.52
N PHE A 354 -18.91 16.12 16.42
CA PHE A 354 -17.45 16.04 16.41
C PHE A 354 -16.78 17.09 17.32
N LEU A 355 -17.13 18.38 17.17
CA LEU A 355 -16.49 19.44 17.96
C LEU A 355 -16.74 19.27 19.48
N PRO A 356 -17.97 19.01 19.96
CA PRO A 356 -18.19 18.70 21.37
C PRO A 356 -17.38 17.49 21.86
N SER A 357 -17.35 16.39 21.11
CA SER A 357 -16.60 15.19 21.50
C SER A 357 -15.08 15.43 21.52
N ALA A 358 -14.55 16.19 20.56
CA ALA A 358 -13.13 16.56 20.51
C ALA A 358 -12.74 17.44 21.72
N MET A 359 -13.58 18.41 22.09
CA MET A 359 -13.38 19.23 23.28
C MET A 359 -13.41 18.40 24.55
N GLN A 360 -14.38 17.49 24.67
CA GLN A 360 -14.49 16.59 25.81
C GLN A 360 -13.24 15.71 25.96
N CYS A 361 -12.69 15.20 24.84
CA CYS A 361 -11.47 14.41 24.85
C CYS A 361 -10.26 15.20 25.38
N ILE A 362 -10.13 16.49 25.06
CA ILE A 362 -9.04 17.34 25.56
C ILE A 362 -9.21 17.61 27.06
N LEU A 363 -10.44 17.67 27.56
CA LEU A 363 -10.75 17.92 28.96
C LEU A 363 -10.66 16.66 29.86
N GLN A 364 -10.36 15.49 29.30
CA GLN A 364 -10.20 14.25 30.06
C GLN A 364 -8.95 14.30 30.96
N LYS A 365 -9.04 13.70 32.15
CA LYS A 365 -7.92 13.63 33.11
C LYS A 365 -6.71 12.84 32.60
N THR A 366 -6.92 11.97 31.61
CA THR A 366 -5.89 11.16 30.96
C THR A 366 -5.05 11.97 29.96
N PHE A 367 -5.53 13.15 29.57
CA PHE A 367 -4.85 14.02 28.62
C PHE A 367 -3.69 14.76 29.30
N ASN A 368 -2.50 14.72 28.69
CA ASN A 368 -1.31 15.38 29.23
C ASN A 368 -0.80 16.46 28.26
N GLU A 369 -1.03 17.76 28.54
CA GLU A 369 -0.59 18.83 27.65
C GLU A 369 0.93 18.96 27.50
N LYS A 370 1.71 18.39 28.44
CA LYS A 370 3.18 18.38 28.35
C LYS A 370 3.70 17.31 27.42
N ASP A 371 2.88 16.32 27.09
CA ASP A 371 3.21 15.32 26.09
C ASP A 371 3.11 15.93 24.68
N ALA A 372 4.20 15.82 23.92
CA ALA A 372 4.31 16.45 22.60
C ALA A 372 3.26 15.93 21.59
N MET A 373 2.81 14.68 21.74
CA MET A 373 1.83 14.08 20.82
C MET A 373 0.42 14.53 21.17
N HIS A 374 0.07 14.60 22.46
CA HIS A 374 -1.17 15.20 22.93
C HIS A 374 -1.26 16.68 22.55
N TYR A 375 -0.20 17.46 22.77
CA TYR A 375 -0.15 18.87 22.37
C TYR A 375 -0.43 19.05 20.87
N ARG A 376 0.11 18.18 20.01
CA ARG A 376 -0.19 18.22 18.56
C ARG A 376 -1.67 18.00 18.27
N VAL A 377 -2.37 17.14 19.01
CA VAL A 377 -3.82 16.96 18.86
C VAL A 377 -4.57 18.25 19.20
N ILE A 378 -4.20 18.95 20.28
CA ILE A 378 -4.80 20.27 20.62
C ILE A 378 -4.60 21.25 19.47
N CYS A 379 -3.38 21.36 18.94
CA CYS A 379 -3.10 22.27 17.85
C CYS A 379 -3.97 21.99 16.61
N GLU A 380 -4.20 20.72 16.28
CA GLU A 380 -5.06 20.35 15.15
C GLU A 380 -6.54 20.64 15.42
N VAL A 381 -7.02 20.41 16.65
CA VAL A 381 -8.39 20.77 17.03
C VAL A 381 -8.57 22.30 16.97
N GLY A 382 -7.59 23.08 17.45
CA GLY A 382 -7.60 24.53 17.36
C GLY A 382 -7.64 25.05 15.92
N LYS A 383 -6.89 24.42 14.99
CA LYS A 383 -6.99 24.72 13.56
C LYS A 383 -8.35 24.35 12.99
N THR A 384 -8.93 23.23 13.42
CA THR A 384 -10.25 22.78 12.97
C THR A 384 -11.37 23.73 13.39
N LEU A 385 -11.23 24.40 14.54
CA LEU A 385 -12.14 25.46 14.97
C LEU A 385 -11.99 26.78 14.20
N ALA A 386 -10.82 27.00 13.59
CA ALA A 386 -10.50 28.22 12.86
C ALA A 386 -10.87 28.13 11.37
N ALA A 387 -10.97 26.91 10.83
CA ALA A 387 -11.52 26.59 9.53
C ALA A 387 -13.06 26.66 9.56
#